data_AF-A0AA39JK68-F1
#
_entry.id   AF-A0AA39JK68-F1
#
_cell.length_a   1.000
_cell.length_b   1.000
_cell.length_c   1.000
_cell.angle_alpha   90.00
_cell.angle_beta   90.00
_cell.angle_gamma   90.00
#
_symmetry.space_group_name_H-M   'P 1'
#
loop_
_entity.id
_entity.type
_entity.pdbx_description
1 polymer ?
#
loop_
_entity_poly.entity_id
_entity_poly.type
_entity_poly.pdbx_seq_one_letter_code
_entity_poly.pdbx_strand_id
1 'polypeptide(L)'
;MSARLFEIKGWANIAIAILLTIKPSVVYNSPMTREVSRLSGLHISDAAAAPGFNQAVACMVAAVGVGYIVGARSGPAARPALFSMTLTWGVLSLITCATSRGSATLLFSGINHILFSGLSYYFDSSLVK
;
A
#
# COMPACT_ATOMS: atom_id res chain seq x y z
N MET A 1 -14.81 12.98 -7.38
CA MET A 1 -13.34 12.96 -7.20
C MET A 1 -12.89 11.78 -6.33
N SER A 2 -13.42 11.64 -5.11
CA SER A 2 -13.12 10.53 -4.18
C SER A 2 -13.25 9.11 -4.78
N ALA A 3 -14.37 8.77 -5.43
CA ALA A 3 -14.54 7.45 -6.05
C ALA A 3 -13.46 7.10 -7.09
N ARG A 4 -13.06 8.07 -7.93
CA ARG A 4 -12.01 7.86 -8.94
C ARG A 4 -10.65 7.62 -8.29
N LEU A 5 -10.36 8.30 -7.18
CA LEU A 5 -9.13 8.10 -6.41
C LEU A 5 -9.04 6.66 -5.86
N PHE A 6 -10.12 6.13 -5.28
CA PHE A 6 -10.19 4.74 -4.83
C PHE A 6 -10.05 3.75 -5.99
N GLU A 7 -10.69 4.00 -7.13
CA GLU A 7 -10.56 3.12 -8.31
C GLU A 7 -9.11 3.10 -8.84
N ILE A 8 -8.45 4.27 -8.93
CA ILE A 8 -7.04 4.37 -9.33
C ILE A 8 -6.14 3.59 -8.37
N LYS A 9 -6.34 3.72 -7.05
CA LYS A 9 -5.60 2.94 -6.05
C LYS A 9 -5.80 1.44 -6.21
N GLY A 10 -7.04 1.02 -6.52
CA GLY A 10 -7.36 -0.37 -6.78
C GLY A 10 -6.57 -0.93 -7.97
N TRP A 11 -6.58 -0.23 -9.10
CA TRP A 11 -5.77 -0.63 -10.27
C TRP A 11 -4.26 -0.59 -10.01
N ALA A 12 -3.77 0.40 -9.26
CA ALA A 12 -2.37 0.46 -8.86
C ALA A 12 -1.98 -0.75 -8.00
N ASN A 13 -2.83 -1.18 -7.07
CA ASN A 13 -2.62 -2.39 -6.29
C ASN A 13 -2.56 -3.64 -7.20
N ILE A 14 -3.46 -3.78 -8.17
CA ILE A 14 -3.41 -4.90 -9.14
C ILE A 14 -2.07 -4.91 -9.90
N ALA A 15 -1.60 -3.76 -10.37
CA ALA A 15 -0.32 -3.65 -11.06
C ALA A 15 0.85 -4.06 -10.15
N ILE A 16 0.87 -3.59 -8.89
CA ILE A 16 1.91 -3.99 -7.92
C ILE A 16 1.84 -5.49 -7.62
N ALA A 17 0.64 -6.06 -7.48
CA ALA A 17 0.49 -7.49 -7.25
C ALA A 17 1.06 -8.33 -8.41
N ILE A 18 0.79 -7.95 -9.66
CA ILE A 18 1.37 -8.60 -10.84
C ILE A 18 2.91 -8.53 -10.79
N LEU A 19 3.48 -7.36 -10.47
CA LEU A 19 4.92 -7.20 -10.33
C LEU A 19 5.49 -8.06 -9.20
N LEU A 20 4.81 -8.15 -8.06
CA LEU A 20 5.21 -9.00 -6.94
C LEU A 20 5.14 -10.50 -7.29
N THR A 21 4.16 -10.92 -8.08
CA THR A 21 4.05 -12.32 -8.53
C THR A 21 5.16 -12.70 -9.50
N ILE A 22 5.51 -11.82 -10.45
CA ILE A 22 6.47 -12.15 -11.51
C ILE A 22 7.90 -11.90 -11.05
N LYS A 23 8.16 -10.75 -10.42
CA LYS A 23 9.51 -10.29 -10.06
C LYS A 23 9.48 -9.31 -8.89
N PRO A 24 9.35 -9.81 -7.63
CA PRO A 24 9.23 -8.94 -6.45
C PRO A 24 10.41 -7.96 -6.27
N SER A 25 11.59 -8.31 -6.77
CA SER A 25 12.77 -7.43 -6.74
C SER A 25 12.58 -6.10 -7.47
N VAL A 26 11.66 -6.01 -8.44
CA VAL A 26 11.33 -4.74 -9.11
C VAL A 26 10.66 -3.77 -8.13
N VAL A 27 9.82 -4.28 -7.23
CA VAL A 27 9.13 -3.46 -6.22
C VAL A 27 10.06 -3.18 -5.04
N TYR A 28 10.72 -4.21 -4.51
CA TYR A 28 11.54 -4.07 -3.30
C TYR A 28 12.81 -3.26 -3.56
N ASN A 29 13.44 -3.42 -4.72
CA ASN A 29 14.69 -2.73 -5.06
C ASN A 29 14.47 -1.53 -6.00
N SER A 30 13.26 -0.97 -5.99
CA SER A 30 12.89 0.19 -6.81
C SER A 30 13.73 1.43 -6.45
N PRO A 31 13.90 2.41 -7.35
CA PRO A 31 14.62 3.65 -7.05
C PRO A 31 14.06 4.37 -5.81
N MET A 32 12.74 4.37 -5.64
CA MET A 32 12.09 4.99 -4.48
C MET A 32 12.42 4.24 -3.19
N THR A 33 12.39 2.90 -3.20
CA THR A 33 12.75 2.11 -2.02
C THR A 33 14.23 2.28 -1.66
N ARG A 34 15.12 2.38 -2.67
CA ARG A 34 16.54 2.67 -2.45
C ARG A 34 16.75 4.04 -1.81
N GLU A 35 16.03 5.05 -2.25
CA GLU A 35 16.13 6.39 -1.67
C GLU A 35 15.58 6.42 -0.24
N VAL A 36 14.45 5.75 0.02
CA VAL A 36 13.94 5.57 1.38
C VAL A 36 14.96 4.82 2.26
N SER A 37 15.62 3.78 1.75
CA SER A 37 16.69 3.07 2.46
C SER A 37 17.86 4.00 2.78
N ARG A 38 18.30 4.81 1.81
CA ARG A 38 19.38 5.79 1.98
C ARG A 38 19.06 6.82 3.06
N LEU A 39 17.83 7.33 3.09
CA LEU A 39 17.41 8.38 4.03
C LEU A 39 17.09 7.85 5.43
N SER A 40 16.53 6.64 5.53
CA SER A 40 16.08 6.06 6.81
C SER A 40 17.11 5.15 7.48
N GLY A 41 18.11 4.66 6.74
CA GLY A 41 19.03 3.61 7.20
C GLY A 41 18.39 2.21 7.27
N LEU A 42 17.11 2.06 6.92
CA LEU A 42 16.45 0.76 6.91
C LEU A 42 16.93 -0.11 5.75
N HIS A 43 17.03 -1.42 5.98
CA HIS A 43 17.41 -2.38 4.96
C HIS A 43 16.34 -2.52 3.86
N ILE A 44 16.78 -2.89 2.65
CA ILE A 44 15.89 -3.26 1.54
C ILE A 44 15.47 -4.72 1.69
N SER A 45 14.19 -5.03 1.47
CA SER A 45 13.68 -6.40 1.56
C SER A 45 14.31 -7.30 0.50
N ASP A 46 14.75 -8.48 0.91
CA ASP A 46 15.25 -9.50 0.00
C ASP A 46 14.10 -10.29 -0.64
N ALA A 47 14.01 -10.25 -1.97
CA ALA A 47 13.01 -10.96 -2.75
C ALA A 47 13.22 -12.48 -2.80
N ALA A 48 14.45 -12.96 -2.56
CA ALA A 48 14.78 -14.38 -2.58
C ALA A 48 14.63 -15.07 -1.22
N ALA A 49 14.64 -14.31 -0.12
CA ALA A 49 14.63 -14.86 1.24
C ALA A 49 13.36 -15.66 1.58
N ALA A 50 12.20 -15.29 1.03
CA ALA A 50 10.92 -15.91 1.37
C ALA A 50 9.92 -15.88 0.19
N PRO A 51 10.10 -16.73 -0.84
CA PRO A 51 9.28 -16.69 -2.06
C PRO A 51 7.78 -16.96 -1.81
N GLY A 52 7.45 -17.92 -0.95
CA GLY A 52 6.05 -18.19 -0.58
C GLY A 52 5.38 -17.02 0.15
N PHE A 53 6.13 -16.34 1.03
CA PHE A 53 5.65 -15.13 1.72
C PHE A 53 5.43 -13.98 0.72
N ASN A 54 6.36 -13.78 -0.21
CA ASN A 54 6.21 -12.77 -1.27
C ASN A 54 4.98 -13.02 -2.14
N GLN A 55 4.70 -14.28 -2.47
CA GLN A 55 3.48 -14.64 -3.21
C GLN A 55 2.21 -14.38 -2.38
N ALA A 56 2.22 -14.68 -1.08
CA ALA A 56 1.11 -14.36 -0.20
C ALA A 56 0.84 -12.84 -0.13
N VAL A 57 1.89 -12.02 -0.08
CA VAL A 57 1.77 -10.55 -0.15
C VAL A 57 1.18 -10.13 -1.51
N ALA A 58 1.63 -10.71 -2.62
CA ALA A 58 1.06 -10.42 -3.94
C ALA A 58 -0.45 -10.71 -4.00
N CYS A 59 -0.88 -11.88 -3.51
CA CYS A 59 -2.30 -12.24 -3.43
C CYS A 59 -3.11 -11.28 -2.55
N MET A 60 -2.57 -10.90 -1.38
CA MET A 60 -3.21 -9.94 -0.49
C MET A 60 -3.37 -8.57 -1.17
N VAL A 61 -2.31 -8.05 -1.81
CA VAL A 61 -2.36 -6.76 -2.51
C VAL A 61 -3.35 -6.82 -3.68
N ALA A 62 -3.43 -7.93 -4.41
CA ALA A 62 -4.43 -8.13 -5.46
C ALA A 62 -5.85 -8.10 -4.91
N ALA A 63 -6.12 -8.85 -3.85
CA ALA A 63 -7.45 -8.92 -3.22
C ALA A 63 -7.90 -7.55 -2.69
N VAL A 64 -6.99 -6.82 -2.02
CA VAL A 64 -7.25 -5.44 -1.61
C VAL A 64 -7.51 -4.55 -2.83
N GLY A 65 -6.72 -4.68 -3.90
CA GLY A 65 -6.93 -3.95 -5.15
C GLY A 65 -8.32 -4.14 -5.76
N VAL A 66 -8.79 -5.39 -5.85
CA VAL A 66 -10.17 -5.71 -6.27
C VAL A 66 -11.18 -5.06 -5.35
N GLY A 67 -10.98 -5.14 -4.02
CA GLY A 67 -11.85 -4.51 -3.03
C GLY A 67 -12.00 -3.00 -3.24
N TYR A 68 -10.93 -2.29 -3.60
CA TYR A 68 -10.98 -0.85 -3.93
C TYR A 68 -11.75 -0.58 -5.22
N ILE A 69 -11.55 -1.37 -6.27
CA ILE A 69 -12.26 -1.20 -7.55
C ILE A 69 -13.77 -1.41 -7.34
N VAL A 70 -14.14 -2.50 -6.66
CA VAL A 70 -15.54 -2.81 -6.37
C VAL A 70 -16.13 -1.75 -5.45
N GLY A 71 -15.47 -1.45 -4.32
CA GLY A 71 -15.97 -0.47 -3.35
C GLY A 71 -16.11 0.94 -3.94
N ALA A 72 -15.24 1.35 -4.87
CA ALA A 72 -15.39 2.62 -5.60
C ALA A 72 -16.68 2.68 -6.42
N ARG A 73 -17.15 1.53 -6.93
CA ARG A 73 -18.38 1.38 -7.74
C ARG A 73 -19.63 1.16 -6.89
N SER A 74 -19.49 0.64 -5.67
CA SER A 74 -20.59 0.40 -4.73
C SER A 74 -21.17 1.66 -4.09
N GLY A 75 -20.62 2.85 -4.39
CA GLY A 75 -21.13 4.13 -3.93
C GLY A 75 -20.45 4.67 -2.66
N PRO A 76 -20.92 5.83 -2.13
CA PRO A 76 -20.23 6.53 -1.04
C PRO A 76 -20.12 5.76 0.27
N ALA A 77 -21.09 4.89 0.57
CA ALA A 77 -21.13 4.13 1.83
C ALA A 77 -19.94 3.17 2.03
N ALA A 78 -19.28 2.72 0.95
CA ALA A 78 -18.11 1.85 1.05
C ALA A 78 -16.81 2.61 1.38
N ARG A 79 -16.77 3.92 1.17
CA ARG A 79 -15.52 4.71 1.22
C ARG A 79 -14.92 4.84 2.62
N PRO A 80 -15.69 5.03 3.72
CA PRO A 80 -15.11 5.08 5.06
C PRO A 80 -14.35 3.79 5.41
N ALA A 81 -14.85 2.63 4.99
CA ALA A 81 -14.17 1.35 5.20
C ALA A 81 -12.86 1.28 4.39
N LEU A 82 -12.90 1.63 3.10
CA LEU A 82 -11.70 1.65 2.25
C LEU A 82 -10.63 2.61 2.81
N PHE A 83 -11.04 3.81 3.22
CA PHE A 83 -10.18 4.80 3.86
C PHE A 83 -9.55 4.26 5.14
N SER A 84 -10.36 3.67 6.02
CA SER A 84 -9.90 3.13 7.31
C SER A 84 -8.92 1.98 7.11
N MET A 85 -9.16 1.11 6.13
CA MET A 85 -8.23 0.06 5.74
C MET A 85 -6.89 0.63 5.24
N THR A 86 -6.93 1.66 4.36
CA THR A 86 -5.70 2.32 3.90
C THR A 86 -4.92 2.91 5.07
N LEU A 87 -5.61 3.65 5.93
CA LEU A 87 -5.01 4.40 7.01
C LEU A 87 -4.37 3.46 8.02
N THR A 88 -5.09 2.38 8.38
CA THR A 88 -4.61 1.34 9.28
C THR A 88 -3.33 0.70 8.72
N TRP A 89 -3.30 0.35 7.43
CA TRP A 89 -2.11 -0.17 6.79
C TRP A 89 -0.94 0.80 6.89
N GLY A 90 -1.18 2.07 6.56
CA GLY A 90 -0.16 3.13 6.62
C GLY A 90 0.41 3.29 8.02
N VAL A 91 -0.44 3.45 9.02
CA VAL A 91 -0.06 3.65 10.43
C VAL A 91 0.71 2.44 10.96
N LEU A 92 0.20 1.22 10.77
CA LEU A 92 0.88 0.02 11.25
C LEU A 92 2.23 -0.20 10.55
N SER A 93 2.34 0.15 9.27
CA SER A 93 3.62 0.09 8.55
C SER A 93 4.64 1.07 9.14
N LEU A 94 4.24 2.30 9.43
CA LEU A 94 5.12 3.31 10.06
C LEU A 94 5.54 2.90 11.47
N ILE A 95 4.60 2.43 12.30
CA ILE A 95 4.90 1.92 13.65
C ILE A 95 5.87 0.76 13.58
N THR A 96 5.65 -0.19 12.65
CA THR A 96 6.56 -1.34 12.46
C THR A 96 7.96 -0.89 12.08
N CYS A 97 8.09 0.18 11.29
CA CYS A 97 9.38 0.76 10.92
C CYS A 97 10.12 1.45 12.08
N ALA A 98 9.42 1.77 13.17
CA ALA A 98 10.03 2.22 14.42
C ALA A 98 10.56 1.04 15.28
N THR A 99 10.37 -0.21 14.83
CA THR A 99 10.85 -1.43 15.50
C THR A 99 11.95 -2.12 14.70
N SER A 100 12.54 -3.17 15.27
CA SER A 100 13.52 -4.03 14.58
C SER A 100 12.95 -4.82 13.38
N ARG A 101 11.63 -4.80 13.17
CA ARG A 101 10.95 -5.48 12.05
C ARG A 101 10.77 -4.58 10.82
N GLY A 102 11.20 -3.33 10.89
CA GLY A 102 11.11 -2.36 9.80
C GLY A 102 11.97 -2.70 8.58
N SER A 103 11.54 -2.26 7.40
CA SER A 103 12.35 -2.26 6.17
C SER A 103 12.03 -1.01 5.35
N ALA A 104 12.94 -0.62 4.46
CA ALA A 104 12.72 0.50 3.55
C ALA A 104 11.51 0.27 2.65
N THR A 105 11.28 -0.98 2.24
CA THR A 105 10.09 -1.39 1.47
C THR A 105 8.80 -1.13 2.25
N LEU A 106 8.77 -1.51 3.53
CA LEU A 106 7.61 -1.32 4.39
C LEU A 106 7.39 0.16 4.70
N LEU A 107 8.47 0.92 4.92
CA LEU A 107 8.41 2.37 5.14
C LEU A 107 7.84 3.09 3.92
N PHE A 108 8.34 2.77 2.73
CA PHE A 108 7.80 3.34 1.49
C PHE A 108 6.33 2.98 1.28
N SER A 109 5.94 1.72 1.55
CA SER A 109 4.55 1.30 1.54
C SER A 109 3.70 2.12 2.53
N GLY A 110 4.18 2.31 3.75
CA GLY A 110 3.51 3.09 4.79
C GLY A 110 3.29 4.54 4.37
N ILE A 111 4.33 5.21 3.85
CA ILE A 111 4.25 6.59 3.34
C ILE A 111 3.19 6.69 2.24
N ASN A 112 3.21 5.78 1.25
CA ASN A 112 2.23 5.80 0.16
C ASN A 112 0.78 5.65 0.67
N HIS A 113 0.55 4.80 1.66
CA HIS A 113 -0.78 4.62 2.25
C HIS A 113 -1.23 5.85 3.03
N ILE A 114 -0.35 6.48 3.82
CA ILE A 114 -0.66 7.72 4.53
C ILE A 114 -0.96 8.87 3.56
N LEU A 115 -0.15 9.04 2.51
CA LEU A 115 -0.38 10.05 1.48
C LEU A 115 -1.73 9.84 0.80
N PHE A 116 -2.06 8.59 0.45
CA PHE A 116 -3.34 8.26 -0.14
C PHE A 116 -4.51 8.55 0.81
N SER A 117 -4.41 8.18 2.08
CA SER A 117 -5.41 8.50 3.10
C SER A 117 -5.58 10.00 3.26
N GLY A 118 -4.49 10.77 3.33
CA GLY A 118 -4.52 12.23 3.40
C GLY A 118 -5.23 12.87 2.21
N LEU A 119 -4.91 12.43 0.99
CA LEU A 119 -5.58 12.87 -0.23
C LEU A 119 -7.07 12.49 -0.24
N SER A 120 -7.40 11.28 0.21
CA SER A 120 -8.79 10.82 0.28
C SER A 120 -9.60 11.67 1.25
N TYR A 121 -9.05 11.95 2.43
CA TYR A 121 -9.68 12.82 3.43
C TYR A 121 -9.83 14.26 2.92
N TYR A 122 -8.81 14.79 2.26
CA TYR A 122 -8.85 16.14 1.68
C TYR A 122 -9.97 16.28 0.64
N PHE A 123 -10.17 15.26 -0.21
CA PHE A 123 -11.22 15.29 -1.23
C PHE A 123 -12.60 14.81 -0.74
N ASP A 124 -12.68 14.22 0.45
CA ASP A 124 -13.92 13.70 1.05
C ASP A 124 -13.81 13.66 2.58
N SER A 125 -14.12 14.78 3.23
CA SER A 125 -14.06 14.88 4.70
C SER A 125 -15.13 14.07 5.42
N SER A 126 -16.11 13.50 4.69
CA SER A 126 -17.15 12.65 5.26
C SER A 126 -16.66 11.25 5.63
N LEU A 127 -15.42 10.89 5.27
CA LEU A 127 -14.82 9.58 5.53
C LEU A 127 -14.62 9.26 7.02
N VAL A 128 -14.72 10.26 7.89
CA VAL A 128 -14.52 10.16 9.35
C VAL A 128 -15.68 10.77 10.14
N LYS A 129 -16.84 10.97 9.51
CA LYS A 129 -18.08 11.42 10.16
C LYS A 129 -19.05 10.25 10.25
#